data_AF-A0A7M3M0I6-F1
#
_entry.id   AF-A0A7M3M0I6-F1
#
_cell.length_a   1.000
_cell.length_b   1.000
_cell.length_c   1.000
_cell.angle_alpha   90.00
_cell.angle_beta   90.00
_cell.angle_gamma   90.00
#
_symmetry.space_group_name_H-M   'P 1'
#
loop_
_entity.id
_entity.type
_entity.pdbx_description
1 polymer ?
#
loop_
_entity_poly.entity_id
_entity_poly.type
_entity_poly.pdbx_seq_one_letter_code
_entity_poly.pdbx_strand_id
1 'polypeptide(L)'
;MAPSGVCTEGAPGLVGSNRTAVILTALGLEYRAVREYLVEVEEARHETGTVFEVGTLAGTSWRVALVEAGEGNRSAAVVTEQARQLFSPDALLFVGVAGALKDDVALGDVVVATRVDAFHGGKMAAGGFLPRPEVWSGSHALLQTARHALRGKVWRKRPRARGVHGRPRVFFKPIAAGDVVLNSPRSLLRERLHEHYNDVVAIEMESAGMAHAAQIGGMEALTIRGISDRADGTKCADDDAERQPRAAAHAAAAAVAILRHHHRPAPPPSGAPVPSTRRPPRRRAAWLARILASPKVRGAAAGVGVFVLLLGSAHYAGYLPNAGVVDHGKDQATGTPGNHSTPLSQPSDPDEPRPSPTPSPPPSPAPDTSPSDVPTPSPSPSSSTPSPSPPPPEDPPRPGPTAPTVRVRWQGTLSLYSNGAPMGWWLDNAPPTRALIGDLGLECDCHPGEVVANAIAAWDGPQQPRYQQCSEMSGQLARRALTVQVGSMACLRTQNGRLGYFTVTSMPGPSQVNVEATVWDRG
;
A
#
# COMPACT_ATOMS: atom_id res chain seq x y z
N MET A 1 -65.32 43.02 12.68
CA MET A 1 -64.18 43.02 13.63
C MET A 1 -63.58 41.62 13.62
N ALA A 2 -62.45 41.46 12.94
CA ALA A 2 -61.58 40.28 12.98
C ALA A 2 -60.22 40.78 13.48
N PRO A 3 -59.51 40.06 14.36
CA PRO A 3 -58.28 40.59 14.93
C PRO A 3 -57.15 40.54 13.91
N SER A 4 -56.45 41.66 13.86
CA SER A 4 -55.24 41.97 13.10
C SER A 4 -54.11 40.97 13.36
N GLY A 5 -53.62 40.36 12.28
CA GLY A 5 -52.39 39.57 12.27
C GLY A 5 -51.18 40.43 12.58
N VAL A 6 -50.40 39.97 13.55
CA VAL A 6 -49.10 40.51 13.92
C VAL A 6 -48.12 40.24 12.77
N CYS A 7 -47.57 41.31 12.20
CA CYS A 7 -46.41 41.22 11.33
C CYS A 7 -45.18 40.96 12.21
N THR A 8 -44.66 39.74 12.21
CA THR A 8 -43.33 39.46 12.75
C THR A 8 -42.29 39.94 11.73
N GLU A 9 -41.42 40.85 12.17
CA GLU A 9 -40.25 41.30 11.45
C GLU A 9 -39.43 40.10 10.96
N GLY A 10 -39.16 40.10 9.64
CA GLY A 10 -38.27 39.12 9.02
C GLY A 10 -36.86 39.24 9.59
N ALA A 11 -36.37 38.13 10.13
CA ALA A 11 -34.98 37.98 10.53
C ALA A 11 -34.05 38.31 9.34
N PRO A 12 -32.91 39.00 9.59
CA PRO A 12 -31.96 39.33 8.53
C PRO A 12 -31.41 38.04 7.88
N GLY A 13 -31.42 38.05 6.55
CA GLY A 13 -31.16 36.89 5.71
C GLY A 13 -29.78 36.27 5.84
N LEU A 14 -29.78 34.93 5.71
CA LEU A 14 -28.74 34.07 5.15
C LEU A 14 -27.31 34.30 5.68
N VAL A 15 -27.04 33.72 6.85
CA VAL A 15 -25.70 33.22 7.21
C VAL A 15 -25.27 32.26 6.10
N GLY A 16 -24.27 32.64 5.30
CA GLY A 16 -23.68 31.73 4.32
C GLY A 16 -23.18 30.48 5.04
N SER A 17 -23.67 29.30 4.66
CA SER A 17 -23.20 28.03 5.21
C SER A 17 -21.68 27.96 5.09
N ASN A 18 -20.96 27.94 6.21
CA ASN A 18 -19.51 27.78 6.20
C ASN A 18 -19.18 26.47 5.46
N ARG A 19 -18.28 26.56 4.47
CA ARG A 19 -17.87 25.39 3.68
C ARG A 19 -16.94 24.53 4.50
N THR A 20 -17.12 23.22 4.43
CA THR A 20 -16.31 22.29 5.24
C THR A 20 -15.36 21.51 4.35
N ALA A 21 -14.07 21.64 4.59
CA ALA A 21 -13.06 20.76 4.02
C ALA A 21 -12.55 19.80 5.10
N VAL A 22 -12.19 18.60 4.68
CA VAL A 22 -11.44 17.66 5.50
C VAL A 22 -10.05 17.51 4.90
N ILE A 23 -9.02 17.60 5.73
CA ILE A 23 -7.64 17.32 5.36
C ILE A 23 -7.12 16.15 6.18
N LEU A 24 -6.76 15.06 5.51
CA LEU A 24 -6.05 13.93 6.10
C LEU A 24 -4.55 14.13 5.89
N THR A 25 -3.79 13.78 6.92
CA THR A 25 -2.33 13.68 6.93
C THR A 25 -1.94 12.34 7.52
N ALA A 26 -0.77 11.79 7.16
CA ALA A 26 -0.32 10.50 7.67
C ALA A 26 0.58 10.70 8.92
N LEU A 27 1.42 11.73 8.89
CA LEU A 27 2.46 11.96 9.91
C LEU A 27 2.27 13.28 10.66
N GLY A 28 2.66 13.33 11.93
CA GLY A 28 2.59 14.55 12.74
C GLY A 28 3.37 15.77 12.19
N LEU A 29 4.40 15.58 11.37
CA LEU A 29 5.05 16.71 10.68
C LEU A 29 4.17 17.29 9.56
N GLU A 30 3.41 16.45 8.87
CA GLU A 30 2.50 16.84 7.79
C GLU A 30 1.28 17.55 8.38
N TYR A 31 0.74 16.97 9.45
CA TYR A 31 -0.29 17.57 10.28
C TYR A 31 0.09 18.99 10.70
N ARG A 32 1.26 19.15 11.34
CA ARG A 32 1.75 20.46 11.79
C ARG A 32 1.89 21.45 10.64
N ALA A 33 2.37 21.02 9.47
CA ALA A 33 2.50 21.89 8.31
C ALA A 33 1.16 22.48 7.83
N VAL A 34 0.08 21.70 7.89
CA VAL A 34 -1.28 22.20 7.57
C VAL A 34 -1.82 23.06 8.71
N ARG A 35 -1.60 22.63 9.95
CA ARG A 35 -2.11 23.29 11.16
C ARG A 35 -1.70 24.75 11.31
N GLU A 36 -0.53 25.13 10.80
CA GLU A 36 -0.02 26.52 10.76
C GLU A 36 -0.92 27.52 9.98
N TYR A 37 -1.83 27.00 9.15
CA TYR A 37 -2.76 27.83 8.36
C TYR A 37 -4.11 28.04 9.03
N LEU A 38 -4.39 27.32 10.11
CA LEU A 38 -5.68 27.32 10.81
C LEU A 38 -5.66 28.26 12.02
N VAL A 39 -6.74 29.02 12.17
CA VAL A 39 -7.03 29.86 13.34
C VAL A 39 -8.32 29.38 14.01
N GLU A 40 -8.57 29.81 15.25
CA GLU A 40 -9.81 29.49 15.98
C GLU A 40 -10.08 27.98 16.02
N VAL A 41 -9.08 27.23 16.49
CA VAL A 41 -9.11 25.77 16.41
C VAL A 41 -9.73 25.17 17.65
N GLU A 42 -10.65 24.23 17.43
CA GLU A 42 -11.32 23.43 18.44
C GLU A 42 -11.21 21.95 18.11
N GLU A 43 -11.45 21.09 19.09
CA GLU A 43 -11.47 19.65 18.89
C GLU A 43 -12.88 19.16 18.54
N ALA A 44 -12.97 18.24 17.58
CA ALA A 44 -14.14 17.42 17.33
C ALA A 44 -13.75 15.95 17.41
N ARG A 45 -14.59 15.11 18.02
CA ARG A 45 -14.29 13.70 18.27
C ARG A 45 -15.34 12.81 17.61
N HIS A 46 -14.86 11.79 16.89
CA HIS A 46 -15.70 10.68 16.46
C HIS A 46 -16.04 9.78 17.65
N GLU A 47 -17.19 9.12 17.62
CA GLU A 47 -17.63 8.22 18.70
C GLU A 47 -16.65 7.06 18.97
N THR A 48 -15.86 6.66 17.98
CA THR A 48 -14.81 5.64 18.11
C THR A 48 -13.46 6.20 18.60
N GLY A 49 -13.40 7.48 18.97
CA GLY A 49 -12.21 8.10 19.57
C GLY A 49 -11.29 8.88 18.63
N THR A 50 -11.51 8.87 17.32
CA THR A 50 -10.71 9.66 16.35
C THR A 50 -10.89 11.15 16.62
N VAL A 51 -9.78 11.89 16.75
CA VAL A 51 -9.79 13.32 17.06
C VAL A 51 -9.46 14.12 15.81
N PHE A 52 -10.29 15.14 15.55
CA PHE A 52 -10.09 16.13 14.51
C PHE A 52 -9.86 17.49 15.16
N GLU A 53 -8.90 18.25 14.66
CA GLU A 53 -8.84 19.68 14.95
C GLU A 53 -9.58 20.43 13.85
N VAL A 54 -10.60 21.20 14.24
CA VAL A 54 -11.43 21.97 13.32
C VAL A 54 -11.12 23.44 13.49
N GLY A 55 -10.63 24.07 12.43
CA GLY A 55 -10.26 25.47 12.44
C GLY A 55 -10.76 26.24 11.22
N THR A 56 -10.65 27.55 11.28
CA THR A 56 -10.94 28.44 10.14
C THR A 56 -9.66 28.65 9.33
N LEU A 57 -9.74 28.48 8.01
CA LEU A 57 -8.63 28.82 7.12
C LEU A 57 -8.53 30.34 6.97
N ALA A 58 -7.42 30.93 7.43
CA ALA A 58 -7.27 32.38 7.48
C ALA A 58 -7.53 33.06 6.11
N GLY A 59 -8.46 34.02 6.11
CA GLY A 59 -8.87 34.81 4.94
C GLY A 59 -9.91 34.14 4.05
N THR A 60 -10.58 33.07 4.51
CA THR A 60 -11.67 32.41 3.79
C THR A 60 -12.81 32.02 4.74
N SER A 61 -13.93 31.55 4.19
CA SER A 61 -15.05 30.95 4.93
C SER A 61 -14.93 29.43 5.07
N TRP A 62 -13.74 28.87 4.83
CA TRP A 62 -13.52 27.43 4.97
C TRP A 62 -13.30 27.06 6.43
N ARG A 63 -14.14 26.17 6.92
CA ARG A 63 -13.89 25.35 8.10
C ARG A 63 -13.12 24.10 7.65
N VAL A 64 -11.98 23.83 8.27
CA VAL A 64 -11.10 22.72 7.92
C VAL A 64 -11.02 21.78 9.11
N ALA A 65 -11.51 20.56 8.94
CA ALA A 65 -11.28 19.46 9.88
C ALA A 65 -9.98 18.74 9.48
N LEU A 66 -8.96 18.84 10.32
CA LEU A 66 -7.63 18.27 10.12
C LEU A 66 -7.46 17.05 11.02
N VAL A 67 -6.89 15.98 10.47
CA VAL A 67 -6.60 14.74 11.22
C VAL A 67 -5.26 14.13 10.79
N GLU A 68 -4.54 13.58 11.76
CA GLU A 68 -3.44 12.65 11.54
C GLU A 68 -4.03 11.23 11.51
N ALA A 69 -4.22 10.69 10.30
CA ALA A 69 -4.84 9.39 10.08
C ALA A 69 -3.87 8.22 10.33
N GLY A 70 -2.57 8.49 10.46
CA GLY A 70 -1.53 7.46 10.47
C GLY A 70 -1.22 6.90 9.08
N GLU A 71 -0.24 6.00 9.04
CA GLU A 71 0.25 5.39 7.81
C GLU A 71 -0.65 4.25 7.33
N GLY A 72 -0.69 4.06 6.01
CA GLY A 72 -1.32 2.91 5.37
C GLY A 72 -2.77 3.13 4.93
N ASN A 73 -3.16 2.38 3.89
CA ASN A 73 -4.43 2.57 3.20
C ASN A 73 -5.65 2.22 4.07
N ARG A 74 -5.52 1.23 4.96
CA ARG A 74 -6.63 0.81 5.84
C ARG A 74 -7.05 1.91 6.79
N SER A 75 -6.08 2.55 7.45
CA SER A 75 -6.36 3.65 8.38
C SER A 75 -6.94 4.84 7.63
N ALA A 76 -6.33 5.21 6.50
CA ALA A 76 -6.81 6.27 5.64
C ALA A 76 -8.27 6.10 5.20
N ALA A 77 -8.68 4.88 4.83
CA ALA A 77 -10.07 4.58 4.46
C ALA A 77 -11.04 4.75 5.62
N VAL A 78 -10.72 4.19 6.80
CA VAL A 78 -11.57 4.28 8.00
C VAL A 78 -11.73 5.73 8.45
N VAL A 79 -10.63 6.48 8.55
CA VAL A 79 -10.65 7.88 8.99
C VAL A 79 -11.39 8.76 7.97
N THR A 80 -11.26 8.48 6.67
CA THR A 80 -12.03 9.17 5.63
C THR A 80 -13.53 9.00 5.82
N GLU A 81 -13.98 7.78 6.10
CA GLU A 81 -15.40 7.51 6.33
C GLU A 81 -15.92 8.14 7.63
N GLN A 82 -15.14 8.12 8.70
CA GLN A 82 -15.45 8.83 9.95
C GLN A 82 -15.56 10.35 9.73
N ALA A 83 -14.65 10.91 8.93
CA ALA A 83 -14.69 12.32 8.58
C ALA A 83 -15.93 12.66 7.73
N ARG A 84 -16.35 11.76 6.83
CA ARG A 84 -17.59 11.91 6.07
C ARG A 84 -18.80 11.96 7.00
N GLN A 85 -18.88 11.06 7.96
CA GLN A 85 -19.99 10.97 8.92
C GLN A 85 -20.12 12.21 9.79
N LEU A 86 -18.99 12.74 10.29
CA LEU A 86 -19.00 13.92 11.15
C LEU A 86 -19.22 15.23 10.39
N PHE A 87 -18.63 15.37 9.21
CA PHE A 87 -18.46 16.68 8.58
C PHE A 87 -19.14 16.85 7.23
N SER A 88 -19.54 15.76 6.56
CA SER A 88 -20.10 15.79 5.20
C SER A 88 -19.37 16.78 4.27
N PRO A 89 -18.05 16.60 4.06
CA PRO A 89 -17.20 17.65 3.51
C PRO A 89 -17.50 18.01 2.05
N ASP A 90 -17.38 19.29 1.72
CA ASP A 90 -17.39 19.81 0.35
C ASP A 90 -16.10 19.45 -0.43
N ALA A 91 -15.01 19.18 0.29
CA ALA A 91 -13.73 18.80 -0.28
C ALA A 91 -12.93 17.92 0.71
N LEU A 92 -12.38 16.82 0.21
CA LEU A 92 -11.50 15.92 0.94
C LEU A 92 -10.10 15.99 0.31
N LEU A 93 -9.09 16.36 1.09
CA LEU A 93 -7.71 16.39 0.63
C LEU A 93 -6.87 15.43 1.46
N PHE A 94 -6.01 14.63 0.81
CA PHE A 94 -4.91 13.96 1.51
C PHE A 94 -3.62 14.70 1.21
N VAL A 95 -3.03 15.28 2.26
CA VAL A 95 -1.82 16.09 2.18
C VAL A 95 -0.69 15.37 2.93
N GLY A 96 0.48 15.27 2.32
CA GLY A 96 1.65 14.72 3.00
C GLY A 96 2.86 14.60 2.09
N VAL A 97 3.78 13.70 2.41
CA VAL A 97 5.01 13.48 1.66
C VAL A 97 4.98 12.20 0.83
N ALA A 98 5.85 12.10 -0.17
CA ALA A 98 6.01 10.93 -1.01
C ALA A 98 7.46 10.80 -1.52
N GLY A 99 7.84 9.58 -1.91
CA GLY A 99 9.09 9.32 -2.60
C GLY A 99 8.95 9.51 -4.12
N ALA A 100 9.92 10.12 -4.77
CA ALA A 100 9.94 10.26 -6.22
C ALA A 100 10.26 8.94 -6.93
N LEU A 101 9.60 8.69 -8.07
CA LEU A 101 9.86 7.56 -8.97
C LEU A 101 10.51 7.98 -10.29
N LYS A 102 10.67 9.29 -10.51
CA LYS A 102 11.23 9.89 -11.73
C LYS A 102 12.28 10.94 -11.40
N ASP A 103 13.32 11.00 -12.23
CA ASP A 103 14.46 11.90 -12.02
C ASP A 103 14.08 13.37 -12.23
N ASP A 104 13.10 13.63 -13.11
CA ASP A 104 12.62 14.97 -13.45
C ASP A 104 11.78 15.62 -12.33
N VAL A 105 11.35 14.84 -11.32
CA VAL A 105 10.68 15.33 -10.11
C VAL A 105 11.71 15.50 -9.00
N ALA A 106 11.92 16.73 -8.54
CA ALA A 106 12.98 17.04 -7.56
C ALA A 106 12.46 17.04 -6.12
N LEU A 107 13.37 16.89 -5.15
CA LEU A 107 13.03 16.98 -3.73
C LEU A 107 12.46 18.37 -3.40
N GLY A 108 11.34 18.38 -2.70
CA GLY A 108 10.55 19.57 -2.39
C GLY A 108 9.57 19.96 -3.49
N ASP A 109 9.57 19.35 -4.68
CA ASP A 109 8.48 19.57 -5.65
C ASP A 109 7.15 19.02 -5.10
N VAL A 110 6.04 19.51 -5.66
CA VAL A 110 4.69 19.07 -5.30
C VAL A 110 4.10 18.26 -6.46
N VAL A 111 3.52 17.11 -6.15
CA VAL A 111 2.73 16.30 -7.06
C VAL A 111 1.27 16.36 -6.62
N VAL A 112 0.41 16.86 -7.50
CA VAL A 112 -1.05 16.78 -7.35
C VAL A 112 -1.50 15.58 -8.18
N ALA A 113 -2.07 14.57 -7.51
CA ALA A 113 -2.43 13.32 -8.15
C ALA A 113 -3.56 13.53 -9.16
N THR A 114 -3.30 13.28 -10.45
CA THR A 114 -4.37 13.22 -11.45
C THR A 114 -5.20 11.95 -11.31
N ARG A 115 -4.54 10.89 -10.84
CA ARG A 115 -5.14 9.62 -10.41
C ARG A 115 -4.22 8.94 -9.41
N VAL A 116 -4.76 8.01 -8.66
CA VAL A 116 -4.07 7.16 -7.69
C VAL A 116 -4.19 5.71 -8.14
N ASP A 117 -3.07 5.01 -8.26
CA ASP A 117 -2.99 3.62 -8.72
C ASP A 117 -2.64 2.72 -7.53
N ALA A 118 -3.56 1.83 -7.11
CA ALA A 118 -3.28 0.81 -6.09
C ALA A 118 -2.46 -0.34 -6.69
N PHE A 119 -1.14 -0.31 -6.48
CA PHE A 119 -0.22 -1.18 -7.21
C PHE A 119 -0.08 -2.60 -6.62
N HIS A 120 -0.73 -2.89 -5.49
CA HIS A 120 -0.70 -4.22 -4.87
C HIS A 120 -1.65 -5.23 -5.53
N GLY A 121 -2.71 -4.77 -6.20
CA GLY A 121 -3.69 -5.64 -6.84
C GLY A 121 -3.08 -6.43 -8.01
N GLY A 122 -3.26 -7.75 -8.03
CA GLY A 122 -2.78 -8.59 -9.11
C GLY A 122 -2.86 -10.09 -8.84
N LYS A 123 -2.35 -10.89 -9.78
CA LYS A 123 -2.28 -12.35 -9.68
C LYS A 123 -0.82 -12.79 -9.68
N MET A 124 -0.43 -13.66 -8.75
CA MET A 124 0.84 -14.38 -8.84
C MET A 124 0.68 -15.61 -9.74
N ALA A 125 1.51 -15.73 -10.78
CA ALA A 125 1.55 -16.85 -11.70
C ALA A 125 2.98 -17.38 -11.86
N ALA A 126 3.14 -18.53 -12.53
CA ALA A 126 4.46 -19.11 -12.80
C ALA A 126 5.39 -18.16 -13.57
N GLY A 127 4.82 -17.30 -14.43
CA GLY A 127 5.55 -16.25 -15.16
C GLY A 127 5.71 -14.93 -14.42
N GLY A 128 5.40 -14.87 -13.11
CA GLY A 128 5.54 -13.67 -12.29
C GLY A 128 4.21 -13.02 -11.90
N PHE A 129 4.30 -11.80 -11.37
CA PHE A 129 3.15 -11.01 -10.91
C PHE A 129 2.47 -10.34 -12.11
N LEU A 130 1.17 -10.56 -12.26
CA LEU A 130 0.34 -9.94 -13.28
C LEU A 130 -0.48 -8.81 -12.63
N PRO A 131 -0.13 -7.53 -12.87
CA PRO A 131 -0.79 -6.42 -12.19
C PRO A 131 -2.24 -6.25 -12.62
N ARG A 132 -3.09 -5.92 -11.64
CA ARG A 132 -4.51 -5.59 -11.80
C ARG A 132 -4.86 -4.47 -10.83
N PRO A 133 -4.34 -3.25 -11.08
CA PRO A 133 -4.57 -2.14 -10.17
C PRO A 133 -6.03 -1.69 -10.21
N GLU A 134 -6.52 -1.29 -9.05
CA GLU A 134 -7.63 -0.34 -8.99
C GLU A 134 -7.08 1.07 -9.12
N VAL A 135 -7.85 1.94 -9.79
CA VAL A 135 -7.41 3.28 -10.17
C VAL A 135 -8.52 4.27 -9.90
N TRP A 136 -8.20 5.33 -9.15
CA TRP A 136 -9.13 6.40 -8.82
C TRP A 136 -8.65 7.71 -9.39
N SER A 137 -9.48 8.38 -10.19
CA SER A 137 -9.17 9.72 -10.67
C SER A 137 -9.39 10.75 -9.57
N GLY A 138 -8.53 11.77 -9.52
CA GLY A 138 -8.81 12.94 -8.68
C GLY A 138 -10.08 13.64 -9.16
N SER A 139 -10.85 14.21 -8.23
CA SER A 139 -12.10 14.90 -8.55
C SER A 139 -11.89 16.02 -9.56
N HIS A 140 -12.74 16.07 -10.59
CA HIS A 140 -12.56 17.00 -11.70
C HIS A 140 -12.56 18.46 -11.24
N ALA A 141 -13.48 18.85 -10.36
CA ALA A 141 -13.58 20.22 -9.87
C ALA A 141 -12.36 20.64 -9.05
N LEU A 142 -11.88 19.75 -8.17
CA LEU A 142 -10.66 19.97 -7.38
C LEU A 142 -9.41 20.02 -8.28
N LEU A 143 -9.28 19.14 -9.27
CA LEU A 143 -8.18 19.17 -10.23
C LEU A 143 -8.16 20.46 -11.08
N GLN A 144 -9.30 20.92 -11.56
CA GLN A 144 -9.38 22.19 -12.31
C GLN A 144 -9.02 23.37 -11.42
N THR A 145 -9.53 23.37 -10.18
CA THR A 145 -9.18 24.37 -9.17
C THR A 145 -7.68 24.37 -8.92
N ALA A 146 -7.07 23.20 -8.73
CA ALA A 146 -5.64 23.07 -8.50
C ALA A 146 -4.81 23.57 -9.68
N ARG A 147 -5.18 23.22 -10.92
CA ARG A 147 -4.54 23.76 -12.12
C ARG A 147 -4.66 25.28 -12.16
N HIS A 148 -5.78 25.86 -11.76
CA HIS A 148 -5.94 27.31 -11.71
C HIS A 148 -5.09 27.95 -10.60
N ALA A 149 -5.25 27.50 -9.36
CA ALA A 149 -4.58 28.05 -8.18
C ALA A 149 -3.05 27.95 -8.26
N LEU A 150 -2.53 26.84 -8.80
CA LEU A 150 -1.11 26.51 -8.76
C LEU A 150 -0.32 26.99 -10.00
N ARG A 151 -1.01 27.61 -10.98
CA ARG A 151 -0.39 28.21 -12.18
C ARG A 151 0.49 29.43 -11.86
N GLY A 152 0.08 30.25 -10.90
CA GLY A 152 0.73 31.52 -10.57
C GLY A 152 1.90 31.41 -9.59
N LYS A 153 2.74 32.45 -9.51
CA LYS A 153 3.83 32.56 -8.51
C LYS A 153 3.33 32.93 -7.10
N VAL A 154 2.04 33.25 -6.95
CA VAL A 154 1.46 33.82 -5.71
C VAL A 154 1.42 32.79 -4.58
N TRP A 155 1.03 31.55 -4.85
CA TRP A 155 1.02 30.49 -3.84
C TRP A 155 2.44 30.01 -3.47
N ARG A 156 3.43 30.30 -4.33
CA ARG A 156 4.86 29.97 -4.13
C ARG A 156 5.62 30.99 -3.28
N LYS A 157 4.92 31.97 -2.69
CA LYS A 157 5.51 32.83 -1.65
C LYS A 157 5.75 31.96 -0.41
N ARG A 158 6.90 32.16 0.25
CA ARG A 158 7.48 31.31 1.31
C ARG A 158 6.43 30.54 2.13
N PRO A 159 6.57 29.21 2.30
CA PRO A 159 5.79 28.48 3.29
C PRO A 159 5.90 29.19 4.64
N ARG A 160 4.82 29.17 5.42
CA ARG A 160 4.83 29.77 6.77
C ARG A 160 5.81 29.05 7.71
N ALA A 161 6.10 27.78 7.41
CA ALA A 161 7.10 26.98 8.09
C ALA A 161 8.48 27.67 8.08
N ARG A 162 9.00 27.96 9.26
CA ARG A 162 10.30 28.61 9.46
C ARG A 162 11.42 27.76 8.85
N GLY A 163 12.38 28.39 8.16
CA GLY A 163 13.56 27.72 7.61
C GLY A 163 13.39 27.08 6.22
N VAL A 164 12.18 27.06 5.65
CA VAL A 164 11.95 26.45 4.33
C VAL A 164 12.24 27.46 3.20
N HIS A 165 13.24 27.14 2.36
CA HIS A 165 13.64 27.93 1.19
C HIS A 165 13.34 27.21 -0.13
N GLY A 166 13.05 27.96 -1.19
CA GLY A 166 12.83 27.44 -2.55
C GLY A 166 11.43 27.69 -3.10
N ARG A 167 11.25 27.47 -4.41
CA ARG A 167 9.95 27.51 -5.09
C ARG A 167 9.68 26.12 -5.67
N PRO A 168 8.71 25.36 -5.14
CA PRO A 168 8.43 24.02 -5.66
C PRO A 168 7.87 24.11 -7.07
N ARG A 169 8.28 23.21 -7.97
CA ARG A 169 7.51 22.93 -9.19
C ARG A 169 6.28 22.10 -8.82
N VAL A 170 5.28 22.13 -9.70
CA VAL A 170 4.03 21.39 -9.51
C VAL A 170 3.83 20.47 -10.69
N PHE A 171 3.64 19.20 -10.40
CA PHE A 171 3.34 18.17 -11.37
C PHE A 171 1.90 17.69 -11.17
N PHE A 172 1.13 17.66 -12.25
CA PHE A 172 -0.19 17.02 -12.28
C PHE A 172 -0.02 15.66 -12.94
N LYS A 173 0.22 14.62 -12.14
CA LYS A 173 0.63 13.30 -12.62
C LYS A 173 0.07 12.19 -11.71
N PRO A 174 0.02 10.93 -12.18
CA PRO A 174 -0.38 9.78 -11.37
C PRO A 174 0.58 9.52 -10.19
N ILE A 175 0.04 8.98 -9.09
CA ILE A 175 0.78 8.52 -7.91
C ILE A 175 0.44 7.05 -7.65
N ALA A 176 1.44 6.26 -7.28
CA ALA A 176 1.27 4.87 -6.84
C ALA A 176 1.04 4.81 -5.31
N ALA A 177 0.05 4.05 -4.87
CA ALA A 177 -0.32 3.89 -3.47
C ALA A 177 -0.32 2.41 -3.05
N GLY A 178 0.30 2.09 -1.92
CA GLY A 178 0.34 0.73 -1.39
C GLY A 178 1.03 0.64 -0.02
N ASP A 179 0.72 -0.38 0.77
CA ASP A 179 1.20 -0.56 2.14
C ASP A 179 2.66 -1.06 2.19
N VAL A 180 3.57 -0.34 1.54
CA VAL A 180 5.02 -0.62 1.54
C VAL A 180 5.83 0.66 1.35
N VAL A 181 6.87 0.82 2.16
CA VAL A 181 7.89 1.85 1.94
C VAL A 181 8.88 1.35 0.90
N LEU A 182 8.88 1.96 -0.29
CA LEU A 182 9.90 1.69 -1.30
C LEU A 182 11.17 2.46 -0.96
N ASN A 183 12.24 1.74 -0.66
CA ASN A 183 13.53 2.33 -0.28
C ASN A 183 14.71 1.62 -0.96
N SER A 184 14.54 1.25 -2.23
CA SER A 184 15.60 0.59 -2.99
C SER A 184 15.41 0.84 -4.50
N PRO A 185 16.48 1.23 -5.22
CA PRO A 185 16.38 1.53 -6.64
C PRO A 185 16.38 0.25 -7.49
N ARG A 186 16.63 -0.92 -6.87
CA ARG A 186 16.84 -2.20 -7.56
C ARG A 186 16.02 -3.33 -6.92
N SER A 187 14.88 -2.97 -6.31
CA SER A 187 13.92 -3.94 -5.80
C SER A 187 12.97 -4.41 -6.90
N LEU A 188 12.44 -5.63 -6.76
CA LEU A 188 11.39 -6.15 -7.65
C LEU A 188 10.16 -5.22 -7.71
N LEU A 189 9.87 -4.52 -6.60
CA LEU A 189 8.81 -3.53 -6.58
C LEU A 189 9.14 -2.31 -7.44
N ARG A 190 10.37 -1.79 -7.37
CA ARG A 190 10.82 -0.70 -8.24
C ARG A 190 10.70 -1.10 -9.71
N GLU A 191 11.19 -2.28 -10.07
CA GLU A 191 11.12 -2.81 -11.45
C GLU A 191 9.67 -2.92 -11.90
N ARG A 192 8.79 -3.52 -11.08
CA ARG A 192 7.36 -3.63 -11.38
C ARG A 192 6.68 -2.29 -11.60
N LEU A 193 6.96 -1.30 -10.75
CA LEU A 193 6.44 0.06 -10.90
C LEU A 193 6.97 0.70 -12.18
N HIS A 194 8.24 0.49 -12.51
CA HIS A 194 8.85 0.99 -13.73
C HIS A 194 8.24 0.36 -14.99
N GLU A 195 7.99 -0.95 -14.99
CA GLU A 195 7.50 -1.68 -16.17
C GLU A 195 6.00 -1.49 -16.40
N HIS A 196 5.19 -1.58 -15.34
CA HIS A 196 3.73 -1.64 -15.46
C HIS A 196 3.03 -0.34 -15.11
N TYR A 197 3.71 0.56 -14.40
CA TYR A 197 3.16 1.84 -13.91
C TYR A 197 4.07 3.00 -14.31
N ASN A 198 4.64 2.94 -15.51
CA ASN A 198 5.73 3.82 -15.92
C ASN A 198 5.39 5.33 -15.93
N ASP A 199 4.11 5.69 -15.84
CA ASP A 199 3.63 7.07 -15.81
C ASP A 199 3.41 7.61 -14.39
N VAL A 200 3.46 6.77 -13.35
CA VAL A 200 3.45 7.24 -11.96
C VAL A 200 4.76 7.94 -11.63
N VAL A 201 4.67 9.06 -10.92
CA VAL A 201 5.84 9.90 -10.61
C VAL A 201 6.25 9.88 -9.16
N ALA A 202 5.38 9.39 -8.28
CA ALA A 202 5.62 9.29 -6.85
C ALA A 202 4.96 8.04 -6.26
N ILE A 203 5.45 7.61 -5.11
CA ILE A 203 4.93 6.50 -4.31
C ILE A 203 4.68 6.93 -2.86
N GLU A 204 3.57 6.48 -2.29
CA GLU A 204 3.12 6.72 -0.92
C GLU A 204 2.21 5.56 -0.44
N MET A 205 1.64 5.66 0.76
CA MET A 205 1.03 4.53 1.45
C MET A 205 -0.47 4.69 1.79
N GLU A 206 -1.13 5.81 1.50
CA GLU A 206 -2.47 6.11 2.05
C GLU A 206 -3.54 6.42 1.01
N SER A 207 -3.15 6.94 -0.16
CA SER A 207 -4.11 7.59 -1.05
C SER A 207 -5.10 6.63 -1.69
N ALA A 208 -4.76 5.34 -1.85
CA ALA A 208 -5.72 4.37 -2.39
C ALA A 208 -6.86 4.13 -1.40
N GLY A 209 -6.56 4.03 -0.10
CA GLY A 209 -7.57 3.89 0.94
C GLY A 209 -8.53 5.08 1.00
N MET A 210 -7.98 6.30 1.02
CA MET A 210 -8.79 7.53 0.98
C MET A 210 -9.61 7.62 -0.30
N ALA A 211 -9.02 7.37 -1.47
CA ALA A 211 -9.71 7.48 -2.75
C ALA A 211 -10.84 6.44 -2.89
N HIS A 212 -10.63 5.21 -2.39
CA HIS A 212 -11.66 4.19 -2.36
C HIS A 212 -12.85 4.60 -1.47
N ALA A 213 -12.57 5.06 -0.24
CA ALA A 213 -13.60 5.55 0.67
C ALA A 213 -14.35 6.77 0.11
N ALA A 214 -13.63 7.69 -0.56
CA ALA A 214 -14.21 8.83 -1.23
C ALA A 214 -15.14 8.45 -2.38
N GLN A 215 -14.74 7.49 -3.21
CA GLN A 215 -15.57 7.01 -4.32
C GLN A 215 -16.88 6.39 -3.80
N ILE A 216 -16.81 5.53 -2.79
CA ILE A 216 -18.00 4.91 -2.18
C ILE A 216 -18.87 5.96 -1.50
N GLY A 217 -18.26 6.89 -0.77
CA GLY A 217 -18.93 7.95 -0.02
C GLY A 217 -19.40 9.14 -0.87
N GLY A 218 -19.15 9.14 -2.19
CA GLY A 218 -19.55 10.22 -3.09
C GLY A 218 -18.89 11.58 -2.79
N MET A 219 -17.66 11.56 -2.26
CA MET A 219 -16.93 12.77 -1.85
C MET A 219 -16.02 13.30 -2.96
N GLU A 220 -15.89 14.62 -3.06
CA GLU A 220 -14.88 15.23 -3.93
C GLU A 220 -13.50 15.13 -3.28
N ALA A 221 -12.58 14.37 -3.88
CA ALA A 221 -11.30 14.04 -3.28
C ALA A 221 -10.07 14.37 -4.15
N LEU A 222 -8.97 14.75 -3.51
CA LEU A 222 -7.70 15.01 -4.19
C LEU A 222 -6.48 14.72 -3.31
N THR A 223 -5.50 13.99 -3.84
CA THR A 223 -4.20 13.75 -3.20
C THR A 223 -3.17 14.82 -3.60
N ILE A 224 -2.42 15.32 -2.62
CA ILE A 224 -1.36 16.32 -2.80
C ILE A 224 -0.14 15.87 -2.00
N ARG A 225 0.96 15.58 -2.69
CA ARG A 225 2.20 15.08 -2.08
C ARG A 225 3.36 16.03 -2.33
N GLY A 226 4.13 16.32 -1.28
CA GLY A 226 5.45 16.94 -1.39
C GLY A 226 6.53 15.87 -1.48
N ILE A 227 7.52 16.04 -2.33
CA ILE A 227 8.55 15.01 -2.53
C ILE A 227 9.64 15.12 -1.47
N SER A 228 9.75 14.13 -0.60
CA SER A 228 10.74 14.10 0.50
C SER A 228 12.05 13.42 0.12
N ASP A 229 11.98 12.35 -0.67
CA ASP A 229 13.12 11.49 -1.02
C ASP A 229 12.94 10.85 -2.40
N ARG A 230 13.89 9.99 -2.78
CA ARG A 230 13.96 9.32 -4.09
C ARG A 230 13.48 7.86 -4.05
N ALA A 231 12.97 7.38 -2.90
CA ALA A 231 12.54 5.99 -2.70
C ALA A 231 13.60 4.93 -3.09
N ASP A 232 14.89 5.29 -3.04
CA ASP A 232 16.01 4.56 -3.62
C ASP A 232 17.05 4.10 -2.59
N GLY A 233 16.79 4.23 -1.30
CA GLY A 233 17.72 3.80 -0.26
C GLY A 233 18.89 4.76 -0.01
N THR A 234 19.03 5.86 -0.76
CA THR A 234 20.11 6.83 -0.52
C THR A 234 19.74 7.88 0.53
N LYS A 235 18.71 7.60 1.35
CA LYS A 235 18.16 8.49 2.37
C LYS A 235 19.04 8.42 3.62
N CYS A 236 19.76 9.51 3.93
CA CYS A 236 20.54 9.66 5.16
C CYS A 236 19.71 10.39 6.22
N ALA A 237 19.86 10.00 7.50
CA ALA A 237 19.05 10.52 8.60
C ALA A 237 19.19 12.04 8.84
N ASP A 238 20.40 12.61 8.65
CA ASP A 238 20.64 14.04 8.86
C ASP A 238 19.98 14.92 7.79
N ASP A 239 19.88 14.41 6.56
CA ASP A 239 19.22 15.07 5.44
C ASP A 239 17.69 15.13 5.59
N ASP A 240 17.11 14.19 6.35
CA ASP A 240 15.67 14.08 6.56
C ASP A 240 15.08 15.18 7.43
N ALA A 241 15.87 15.68 8.38
CA ALA A 241 15.48 16.74 9.31
C ALA A 241 15.09 18.04 8.59
N GLU A 242 15.62 18.29 7.38
CA GLU A 242 15.26 19.45 6.56
C GLU A 242 14.31 19.08 5.40
N ARG A 243 14.52 17.92 4.76
CA ARG A 243 13.82 17.56 3.51
C ARG A 243 12.33 17.26 3.72
N GLN A 244 11.98 16.46 4.73
CA GLN A 244 10.58 16.10 4.98
C GLN A 244 9.74 17.31 5.42
N PRO A 245 10.20 18.16 6.37
CA PRO A 245 9.47 19.37 6.71
C PRO A 245 9.26 20.32 5.52
N ARG A 246 10.28 20.48 4.65
CA ARG A 246 10.13 21.29 3.42
C ARG A 246 9.07 20.71 2.49
N ALA A 247 9.12 19.41 2.23
CA ALA A 247 8.16 18.73 1.37
C ALA A 247 6.72 18.87 1.90
N ALA A 248 6.51 18.61 3.18
CA ALA A 248 5.23 18.77 3.85
C ALA A 248 4.72 20.21 3.80
N ALA A 249 5.58 21.20 4.05
CA ALA A 249 5.23 22.61 3.98
C ALA A 249 4.80 23.04 2.57
N HIS A 250 5.46 22.54 1.52
CA HIS A 250 5.05 22.79 0.14
C HIS A 250 3.72 22.12 -0.22
N ALA A 251 3.48 20.89 0.24
CA ALA A 251 2.20 20.20 0.05
C ALA A 251 1.04 20.94 0.75
N ALA A 252 1.24 21.34 2.00
CA ALA A 252 0.27 22.13 2.78
C ALA A 252 -0.04 23.47 2.11
N ALA A 253 0.99 24.19 1.65
CA ALA A 253 0.80 25.46 0.92
C ALA A 253 -0.02 25.27 -0.37
N ALA A 254 0.20 24.18 -1.10
CA ALA A 254 -0.57 23.85 -2.30
C ALA A 254 -2.04 23.53 -1.96
N ALA A 255 -2.30 22.72 -0.93
CA ALA A 255 -3.65 22.40 -0.46
C ALA A 255 -4.43 23.66 -0.05
N VAL A 256 -3.81 24.55 0.72
CA VAL A 256 -4.40 25.82 1.13
C VAL A 256 -4.70 26.72 -0.07
N ALA A 257 -3.79 26.78 -1.05
CA ALA A 257 -4.01 27.53 -2.27
C ALA A 257 -5.19 26.97 -3.07
N ILE A 258 -5.36 25.64 -3.12
CA ILE A 258 -6.50 24.99 -3.77
C ILE A 258 -7.80 25.38 -3.07
N LEU A 259 -7.90 25.22 -1.76
CA LEU A 259 -9.12 25.56 -1.01
C LEU A 259 -9.51 27.04 -1.17
N ARG A 260 -8.52 27.95 -1.15
CA ARG A 260 -8.75 29.39 -1.37
C ARG A 260 -9.40 29.75 -2.71
N HIS A 261 -9.18 28.94 -3.75
CA HIS A 261 -9.76 29.14 -5.08
C HIS A 261 -10.91 28.18 -5.38
N HIS A 262 -11.19 27.24 -4.47
CA HIS A 262 -12.24 26.28 -4.69
C HIS A 262 -13.58 26.91 -4.35
N HIS A 263 -14.42 27.12 -5.37
CA HIS A 263 -15.77 27.65 -5.23
C HIS A 263 -16.77 26.62 -5.73
N ARG A 264 -17.89 26.46 -5.02
CA ARG A 264 -19.02 25.70 -5.54
C ARG A 264 -19.60 26.51 -6.72
N PRO A 265 -19.98 25.88 -7.84
CA PRO A 265 -20.75 26.57 -8.85
C PRO A 265 -21.98 27.17 -8.19
N ALA A 266 -22.24 28.47 -8.42
CA ALA A 266 -23.49 29.06 -7.97
C ALA A 266 -24.65 28.23 -8.54
N PRO A 267 -25.69 27.93 -7.75
CA PRO A 267 -26.89 27.34 -8.33
C PRO A 267 -27.34 28.24 -9.49
N PRO A 268 -27.83 27.65 -10.59
CA PRO A 268 -28.34 28.47 -11.69
C PRO A 268 -29.39 29.43 -11.13
N PRO A 269 -29.39 30.71 -11.57
CA PRO A 269 -30.34 31.69 -11.05
C PRO A 269 -31.76 31.12 -11.18
N SER A 270 -32.50 31.11 -10.08
CA SER A 270 -33.89 30.65 -10.06
C SER A 270 -34.68 31.50 -11.05
N GLY A 271 -35.14 30.88 -12.14
CA GLY A 271 -35.84 31.58 -13.22
C GLY A 271 -35.06 31.73 -14.53
N ALA A 272 -33.82 31.24 -14.66
CA ALA A 272 -33.26 31.02 -15.98
C ALA A 272 -34.13 29.98 -16.72
N PRO A 273 -34.75 30.30 -17.86
CA PRO A 273 -35.48 29.31 -18.63
C PRO A 273 -34.51 28.20 -18.98
N VAL A 274 -34.80 26.98 -18.50
CA VAL A 274 -34.20 25.76 -19.07
C VAL A 274 -34.31 25.94 -20.58
N PRO A 275 -33.21 25.92 -21.36
CA PRO A 275 -33.32 26.02 -22.79
C PRO A 275 -34.26 24.90 -23.20
N SER A 276 -35.46 25.26 -23.68
CA SER A 276 -36.38 24.26 -24.17
C SER A 276 -35.57 23.45 -25.15
N THR A 277 -35.58 22.14 -24.99
CA THR A 277 -34.99 21.24 -25.96
C THR A 277 -35.80 21.45 -27.24
N ARG A 278 -35.42 22.47 -28.02
CA ARG A 278 -35.82 22.60 -29.41
C ARG A 278 -35.21 21.37 -30.05
N ARG A 279 -36.03 20.33 -30.10
CA ARG A 279 -35.89 19.15 -30.94
C ARG A 279 -35.25 19.65 -32.23
N PRO A 280 -34.06 19.17 -32.61
CA PRO A 280 -33.43 19.65 -33.83
C PRO A 280 -34.47 19.47 -34.96
N PRO A 281 -34.66 20.48 -35.83
CA PRO A 281 -35.61 20.32 -36.91
C PRO A 281 -35.18 19.07 -37.68
N ARG A 282 -36.13 18.13 -37.85
CA ARG A 282 -35.95 16.94 -38.69
C ARG A 282 -35.65 17.40 -40.11
N ARG A 283 -34.39 17.73 -40.39
CA ARG A 283 -33.90 17.88 -41.75
C ARG A 283 -33.81 16.47 -42.30
N ARG A 284 -34.89 16.07 -42.97
CA ARG A 284 -34.97 14.87 -43.79
C ARG A 284 -33.71 14.76 -44.67
N ALA A 285 -33.25 13.53 -44.83
CA ALA A 285 -32.14 13.10 -45.65
C ALA A 285 -32.15 13.70 -47.07
N ALA A 286 -31.57 14.89 -47.24
CA ALA A 286 -31.35 15.52 -48.56
C ALA A 286 -29.87 15.85 -48.81
N TRP A 287 -29.00 15.65 -47.81
CA TRP A 287 -27.56 15.87 -47.96
C TRP A 287 -26.82 14.65 -48.51
N LEU A 288 -27.21 13.43 -48.08
CA LEU A 288 -26.63 12.17 -48.59
C LEU A 288 -26.95 11.91 -50.08
N ALA A 289 -28.08 12.39 -50.58
CA ALA A 289 -28.44 12.25 -52.00
C ALA A 289 -27.64 13.17 -52.94
N ARG A 290 -27.04 14.26 -52.44
CA ARG A 290 -26.25 15.20 -53.27
C ARG A 290 -24.79 14.77 -53.42
N ILE A 291 -24.27 13.92 -52.54
CA ILE A 291 -22.89 13.40 -52.65
C ILE A 291 -22.81 12.25 -53.67
N LEU A 292 -23.88 11.46 -53.83
CA LEU A 292 -23.95 10.36 -54.80
C LEU A 292 -24.34 10.78 -56.23
N ALA A 293 -24.68 12.05 -56.46
CA ALA A 293 -25.09 12.58 -57.76
C ALA A 293 -24.08 13.55 -58.41
N SER A 294 -22.85 13.63 -57.89
CA SER A 294 -21.80 14.46 -58.49
C SER A 294 -21.02 13.68 -59.57
N PRO A 295 -20.84 14.20 -60.80
CA PRO A 295 -20.11 13.50 -61.87
C PRO A 295 -18.61 13.29 -61.60
N LYS A 296 -18.07 13.87 -60.51
CA LYS A 296 -16.63 13.88 -60.21
C LYS A 296 -16.14 12.74 -59.30
N VAL A 297 -17.00 11.77 -58.95
CA VAL A 297 -16.61 10.58 -58.14
C VAL A 297 -16.66 9.27 -58.94
N ARG A 298 -16.93 9.31 -60.26
CA ARG A 298 -16.90 8.13 -61.14
C ARG A 298 -15.51 7.76 -61.70
N GLY A 299 -14.44 8.40 -61.24
CA GLY A 299 -13.09 8.23 -61.80
C GLY A 299 -12.01 7.63 -60.90
N ALA A 300 -12.32 7.22 -59.66
CA ALA A 300 -11.29 6.77 -58.71
C ALA A 300 -11.71 5.50 -57.92
N ALA A 301 -12.23 4.50 -58.63
CA ALA A 301 -12.48 3.16 -58.09
C ALA A 301 -11.96 2.07 -59.02
N ALA A 302 -10.72 2.24 -59.49
CA ALA A 302 -9.91 1.18 -60.10
C ALA A 302 -8.51 1.27 -59.49
N GLY A 303 -8.26 0.51 -58.43
CA GLY A 303 -6.91 0.36 -57.88
C GLY A 303 -6.72 0.60 -56.39
N VAL A 304 -7.61 0.14 -55.51
CA VAL A 304 -7.23 -0.41 -54.19
C VAL A 304 -8.29 -1.45 -53.81
N GLY A 305 -8.10 -2.68 -54.28
CA GLY A 305 -9.00 -3.79 -54.00
C GLY A 305 -8.22 -5.00 -53.50
N VAL A 306 -7.71 -4.95 -52.26
CA VAL A 306 -7.37 -6.13 -51.45
C VAL A 306 -7.40 -5.73 -49.97
N PHE A 307 -8.52 -5.90 -49.28
CA PHE A 307 -8.62 -6.56 -47.96
C PHE A 307 -10.07 -6.47 -47.44
N VAL A 308 -10.54 -7.57 -46.86
CA VAL A 308 -11.85 -7.79 -46.22
C VAL A 308 -12.98 -8.25 -47.16
N LEU A 309 -12.91 -9.52 -47.58
CA LEU A 309 -14.09 -10.33 -47.89
C LEU A 309 -13.73 -11.83 -47.85
N LEU A 310 -13.48 -12.36 -46.65
CA LEU A 310 -13.58 -13.79 -46.37
C LEU A 310 -14.02 -13.95 -44.91
N LEU A 311 -15.31 -14.20 -44.72
CA LEU A 311 -15.83 -15.33 -43.97
C LEU A 311 -17.34 -15.14 -43.76
N GLY A 312 -18.10 -15.81 -44.62
CA GLY A 312 -19.52 -16.06 -44.44
C GLY A 312 -19.93 -17.31 -45.21
N SER A 313 -20.22 -18.37 -44.47
CA SER A 313 -21.26 -19.41 -44.72
C SER A 313 -20.77 -20.86 -44.82
N ALA A 314 -21.01 -21.63 -43.76
CA ALA A 314 -21.54 -23.01 -43.75
C ALA A 314 -21.80 -23.40 -42.26
N HIS A 315 -23.02 -23.24 -41.73
CA HIS A 315 -24.08 -24.24 -41.56
C HIS A 315 -23.72 -25.50 -40.73
N TYR A 316 -24.26 -25.57 -39.50
CA TYR A 316 -24.93 -26.73 -38.86
C TYR A 316 -25.65 -26.23 -37.59
N ALA A 317 -26.97 -25.98 -37.63
CA ALA A 317 -28.05 -26.84 -37.09
C ALA A 317 -27.76 -27.36 -35.67
N GLY A 318 -28.55 -27.15 -34.61
CA GLY A 318 -29.86 -26.56 -34.38
C GLY A 318 -30.25 -26.87 -32.92
N TYR A 319 -31.10 -26.05 -32.29
CA TYR A 319 -32.07 -26.40 -31.23
C TYR A 319 -32.54 -25.12 -30.51
N LEU A 320 -33.72 -24.63 -30.88
CA LEU A 320 -34.72 -23.96 -30.02
C LEU A 320 -36.05 -24.10 -30.78
N PRO A 321 -37.15 -24.48 -30.10
CA PRO A 321 -38.13 -23.48 -29.68
C PRO A 321 -38.72 -23.85 -28.28
N ASN A 322 -39.57 -23.11 -27.57
CA ASN A 322 -40.60 -22.15 -27.94
C ASN A 322 -41.02 -21.40 -26.66
N ALA A 323 -41.35 -20.10 -26.75
CA ALA A 323 -42.11 -19.40 -25.71
C ALA A 323 -43.60 -19.54 -26.03
N GLY A 324 -44.35 -20.13 -25.10
CA GLY A 324 -45.80 -20.33 -25.20
C GLY A 324 -46.50 -19.78 -23.96
N VAL A 325 -47.36 -18.79 -24.21
CA VAL A 325 -48.39 -18.26 -23.31
C VAL A 325 -49.44 -19.33 -23.03
N VAL A 326 -49.89 -19.47 -21.79
CA VAL A 326 -51.26 -19.93 -21.46
C VAL A 326 -51.76 -19.19 -20.19
N ASP A 327 -52.91 -18.54 -20.35
CA ASP A 327 -53.83 -18.05 -19.34
C ASP A 327 -54.90 -19.12 -19.08
N HIS A 328 -55.30 -19.32 -17.82
CA HIS A 328 -56.69 -19.60 -17.43
C HIS A 328 -56.85 -19.37 -15.91
N GLY A 329 -57.80 -18.52 -15.54
CA GLY A 329 -58.07 -18.10 -14.16
C GLY A 329 -59.26 -18.76 -13.45
N LYS A 330 -59.63 -18.09 -12.34
CA LYS A 330 -60.79 -18.24 -11.42
C LYS A 330 -60.65 -19.40 -10.42
N ASP A 331 -60.83 -19.20 -9.11
CA ASP A 331 -62.01 -18.65 -8.44
C ASP A 331 -61.77 -17.76 -7.19
N GLN A 332 -62.85 -17.06 -6.85
CA GLN A 332 -63.16 -16.10 -5.76
C GLN A 332 -62.90 -16.66 -4.34
N ALA A 333 -62.76 -15.89 -3.24
CA ALA A 333 -63.71 -14.89 -2.75
C ALA A 333 -63.18 -14.00 -1.59
N THR A 334 -63.53 -12.71 -1.68
CA THR A 334 -64.05 -11.76 -0.65
C THR A 334 -63.49 -11.70 0.78
N GLY A 335 -63.09 -10.48 1.19
CA GLY A 335 -63.19 -10.03 2.59
C GLY A 335 -62.31 -8.80 2.94
N THR A 336 -62.92 -7.63 3.08
CA THR A 336 -62.32 -6.39 3.65
C THR A 336 -62.90 -6.13 5.07
N PRO A 337 -62.48 -5.08 5.82
CA PRO A 337 -61.52 -5.08 6.92
C PRO A 337 -62.14 -4.84 8.32
N GLY A 338 -61.37 -5.01 9.40
CA GLY A 338 -61.80 -4.74 10.78
C GLY A 338 -60.78 -3.95 11.60
N ASN A 339 -61.20 -2.75 12.02
CA ASN A 339 -60.63 -1.86 13.04
C ASN A 339 -60.48 -2.53 14.42
N HIS A 340 -59.54 -2.05 15.25
CA HIS A 340 -59.71 -1.66 16.67
C HIS A 340 -58.38 -1.07 17.19
N SER A 341 -58.28 0.24 17.43
CA SER A 341 -58.56 0.95 18.70
C SER A 341 -57.34 1.02 19.67
N THR A 342 -56.76 2.22 19.73
CA THR A 342 -55.91 2.97 20.71
C THR A 342 -56.14 2.70 22.23
N PRO A 343 -55.34 3.21 23.23
CA PRO A 343 -54.59 4.50 23.25
C PRO A 343 -53.23 4.61 24.01
N LEU A 344 -52.68 5.84 23.91
CA LEU A 344 -51.53 6.52 24.54
C LEU A 344 -51.19 6.24 26.02
N SER A 345 -49.90 6.41 26.37
CA SER A 345 -49.39 7.33 27.42
C SER A 345 -47.85 7.51 27.38
N GLN A 346 -47.35 8.75 27.44
CA GLN A 346 -45.96 9.18 27.73
C GLN A 346 -45.79 9.47 29.25
N PRO A 347 -44.68 10.06 29.76
CA PRO A 347 -43.28 9.60 29.86
C PRO A 347 -42.72 9.66 31.31
N SER A 348 -41.60 8.98 31.61
CA SER A 348 -40.79 9.24 32.82
C SER A 348 -39.30 8.91 32.58
N ASP A 349 -38.43 9.90 32.73
CA ASP A 349 -36.96 9.80 32.97
C ASP A 349 -36.71 10.02 34.49
N PRO A 350 -35.50 9.86 35.05
CA PRO A 350 -34.34 9.02 34.70
C PRO A 350 -33.80 8.25 35.94
N ASP A 351 -32.91 7.25 35.76
CA ASP A 351 -31.93 6.91 36.81
C ASP A 351 -30.68 6.18 36.25
N GLU A 352 -29.56 6.52 36.89
CA GLU A 352 -28.13 6.30 36.66
C GLU A 352 -27.64 4.85 36.38
N PRO A 353 -26.56 4.64 35.57
CA PRO A 353 -25.86 3.35 35.54
C PRO A 353 -24.50 3.37 36.28
N ARG A 354 -24.35 2.43 37.23
CA ARG A 354 -23.11 2.07 37.94
C ARG A 354 -22.17 1.21 37.06
N PRO A 355 -20.85 1.19 37.30
CA PRO A 355 -19.87 0.60 36.39
C PRO A 355 -19.60 -0.89 36.65
N SER A 356 -19.25 -1.62 35.57
CA SER A 356 -18.77 -3.02 35.63
C SER A 356 -17.23 -3.07 35.76
N PRO A 357 -16.65 -4.04 36.51
CA PRO A 357 -15.21 -4.10 36.75
C PRO A 357 -14.44 -4.99 35.76
N THR A 358 -13.17 -4.61 35.58
CA THR A 358 -12.08 -5.24 34.82
C THR A 358 -11.68 -6.64 35.33
N PRO A 359 -11.23 -7.58 34.48
CA PRO A 359 -10.60 -8.82 34.93
C PRO A 359 -9.07 -8.73 35.05
N SER A 360 -8.54 -9.27 36.16
CA SER A 360 -7.11 -9.42 36.51
C SER A 360 -6.48 -10.71 35.95
N PRO A 361 -5.13 -10.80 35.81
CA PRO A 361 -4.42 -11.93 35.21
C PRO A 361 -4.14 -13.09 36.20
N PRO A 362 -3.83 -14.31 35.71
CA PRO A 362 -3.55 -15.47 36.55
C PRO A 362 -2.09 -15.54 37.04
N PRO A 363 -1.83 -16.17 38.20
CA PRO A 363 -0.49 -16.28 38.80
C PRO A 363 0.30 -17.53 38.36
N SER A 364 1.63 -17.44 38.45
CA SER A 364 2.60 -18.53 38.23
C SER A 364 2.64 -19.54 39.40
N PRO A 365 3.01 -20.81 39.17
CA PRO A 365 3.41 -21.72 40.24
C PRO A 365 4.93 -21.92 40.32
N ALA A 366 5.42 -21.97 41.56
CA ALA A 366 6.74 -22.44 41.98
C ALA A 366 6.61 -23.88 42.57
N PRO A 367 7.72 -24.57 42.89
CA PRO A 367 7.88 -26.02 42.72
C PRO A 367 7.71 -26.84 44.01
N ASP A 368 7.52 -28.15 43.88
CA ASP A 368 7.73 -29.13 44.97
C ASP A 368 7.97 -30.54 44.39
N THR A 369 9.17 -31.10 44.56
CA THR A 369 9.60 -32.12 45.56
C THR A 369 9.15 -33.55 45.29
N SER A 370 10.13 -34.42 45.06
CA SER A 370 10.03 -35.89 45.17
C SER A 370 9.80 -36.32 46.63
N PRO A 371 9.29 -37.54 46.86
CA PRO A 371 10.09 -38.50 47.63
C PRO A 371 10.02 -39.97 47.16
N SER A 372 10.96 -40.73 47.71
CA SER A 372 11.42 -42.09 47.43
C SER A 372 10.53 -43.26 47.89
N ASP A 373 10.79 -44.43 47.26
CA ASP A 373 10.91 -45.83 47.76
C ASP A 373 9.97 -46.42 48.83
N VAL A 374 9.53 -47.68 48.61
CA VAL A 374 9.60 -48.86 49.53
C VAL A 374 8.89 -50.11 48.89
N PRO A 375 9.24 -51.39 49.25
CA PRO A 375 9.36 -52.52 48.31
C PRO A 375 8.52 -53.81 48.56
N THR A 376 8.67 -54.79 47.64
CA THR A 376 8.51 -56.30 47.75
C THR A 376 7.10 -56.94 47.82
N PRO A 377 6.90 -58.27 47.57
CA PRO A 377 7.73 -59.31 46.91
C PRO A 377 6.98 -60.21 45.85
N SER A 378 7.76 -61.10 45.20
CA SER A 378 7.41 -62.12 44.19
C SER A 378 6.40 -63.21 44.60
N PRO A 379 5.93 -64.01 43.62
CA PRO A 379 6.24 -65.45 43.67
C PRO A 379 6.70 -66.07 42.32
N SER A 380 7.67 -66.97 42.41
CA SER A 380 8.01 -68.02 41.41
C SER A 380 7.39 -69.36 41.88
N PRO A 381 7.62 -70.56 41.25
CA PRO A 381 8.17 -70.92 39.93
C PRO A 381 7.25 -71.92 39.17
N SER A 382 7.48 -72.23 37.89
CA SER A 382 7.97 -73.53 37.33
C SER A 382 7.61 -73.50 35.82
N SER A 383 8.41 -73.82 34.81
CA SER A 383 9.11 -75.09 34.54
C SER A 383 9.86 -75.02 33.19
N SER A 384 11.15 -75.37 33.23
CA SER A 384 11.89 -76.29 32.34
C SER A 384 12.08 -76.07 30.82
N THR A 385 13.38 -75.96 30.44
CA THR A 385 14.12 -76.48 29.23
C THR A 385 14.15 -75.64 27.94
N PRO A 386 15.19 -75.69 27.06
CA PRO A 386 16.64 -75.95 27.19
C PRO A 386 17.53 -74.72 26.80
N SER A 387 18.85 -74.80 27.03
CA SER A 387 19.85 -73.83 26.54
C SER A 387 19.89 -73.71 25.01
N PRO A 388 20.01 -72.50 24.43
CA PRO A 388 20.50 -72.31 23.08
C PRO A 388 22.04 -72.17 23.06
N SER A 389 22.64 -72.74 22.01
CA SER A 389 24.06 -72.75 21.64
C SER A 389 24.76 -71.37 21.67
N PRO A 390 26.09 -71.32 21.82
CA PRO A 390 26.84 -70.06 21.77
C PRO A 390 26.64 -69.35 20.42
N PRO A 391 26.54 -68.01 20.41
CA PRO A 391 26.38 -67.27 19.17
C PRO A 391 27.63 -67.45 18.27
N PRO A 392 27.46 -67.45 16.94
CA PRO A 392 28.59 -67.48 16.02
C PRO A 392 29.46 -66.23 16.19
N PRO A 393 30.75 -66.28 15.80
CA PRO A 393 31.66 -65.14 15.94
C PRO A 393 31.09 -63.91 15.23
N GLU A 394 31.17 -62.76 15.89
CA GLU A 394 30.76 -61.46 15.35
C GLU A 394 31.41 -61.23 13.98
N ASP A 395 30.58 -61.05 12.97
CA ASP A 395 31.00 -60.44 11.71
C ASP A 395 31.68 -59.09 12.02
N PRO A 396 32.77 -58.72 11.30
CA PRO A 396 33.38 -57.41 11.45
C PRO A 396 32.29 -56.34 11.27
N PRO A 397 32.33 -55.25 12.06
CA PRO A 397 31.24 -54.29 12.11
C PRO A 397 30.88 -53.85 10.70
N ARG A 398 29.66 -54.20 10.27
CA ARG A 398 29.08 -53.73 9.02
C ARG A 398 29.23 -52.22 9.03
N PRO A 399 29.81 -51.58 7.99
CA PRO A 399 29.90 -50.14 7.94
C PRO A 399 28.49 -49.59 8.19
N GLY A 400 28.34 -48.82 9.26
CA GLY A 400 27.08 -48.18 9.59
C GLY A 400 26.56 -47.42 8.37
N PRO A 401 25.24 -47.16 8.25
CA PRO A 401 24.71 -46.41 7.14
C PRO A 401 25.54 -45.13 6.98
N THR A 402 26.30 -45.04 5.88
CA THR A 402 27.07 -43.85 5.53
C THR A 402 26.09 -42.70 5.61
N ALA A 403 26.29 -41.78 6.55
CA ALA A 403 25.47 -40.59 6.67
C ALA A 403 25.34 -39.96 5.28
N PRO A 404 24.15 -39.49 4.87
CA PRO A 404 23.96 -38.94 3.53
C PRO A 404 25.00 -37.83 3.33
N THR A 405 26.00 -38.11 2.49
CA THR A 405 27.02 -37.12 2.14
C THR A 405 26.35 -36.13 1.21
N VAL A 406 25.92 -35.01 1.77
CA VAL A 406 25.36 -33.90 0.98
C VAL A 406 26.42 -33.44 -0.01
N ARG A 407 26.08 -33.46 -1.30
CA ARG A 407 27.05 -33.13 -2.36
C ARG A 407 27.45 -31.66 -2.25
N VAL A 408 28.72 -31.37 -2.50
CA VAL A 408 29.18 -30.00 -2.74
C VAL A 408 28.64 -29.56 -4.09
N ARG A 409 27.80 -28.51 -4.08
CA ARG A 409 27.23 -27.90 -5.28
C ARG A 409 28.25 -27.02 -5.99
N TRP A 410 29.01 -26.26 -5.21
CA TRP A 410 30.05 -25.39 -5.71
C TRP A 410 31.09 -25.11 -4.62
N GLN A 411 32.36 -25.01 -5.02
CA GLN A 411 33.46 -24.55 -4.20
C GLN A 411 34.37 -23.65 -5.03
N GLY A 412 34.82 -22.54 -4.46
CA GLY A 412 35.76 -21.64 -5.11
C GLY A 412 35.95 -20.32 -4.39
N THR A 413 36.68 -19.40 -5.03
CA THR A 413 37.00 -18.09 -4.47
C THR A 413 36.01 -17.03 -4.94
N LEU A 414 35.60 -16.13 -4.05
CA LEU A 414 34.76 -14.98 -4.33
C LEU A 414 35.43 -13.71 -3.82
N SER A 415 35.42 -12.66 -4.64
CA SER A 415 35.80 -11.30 -4.23
C SER A 415 34.55 -10.51 -3.89
N LEU A 416 34.33 -10.27 -2.60
CA LEU A 416 33.31 -9.36 -2.10
C LEU A 416 33.92 -7.95 -2.19
N TYR A 417 33.28 -7.05 -2.90
CA TYR A 417 33.72 -5.66 -2.98
C TYR A 417 32.51 -4.75 -2.96
N SER A 418 32.63 -3.57 -2.37
CA SER A 418 31.62 -2.50 -2.44
C SER A 418 32.21 -1.26 -3.13
N ASN A 419 31.34 -0.45 -3.70
CA ASN A 419 31.67 0.85 -4.32
C ASN A 419 30.72 1.94 -3.81
N GLY A 420 30.37 1.88 -2.53
CA GLY A 420 29.37 2.73 -1.89
C GLY A 420 27.93 2.19 -1.98
N ALA A 421 27.74 0.97 -2.47
CA ALA A 421 26.46 0.27 -2.52
C ALA A 421 26.62 -1.21 -2.11
N PRO A 422 25.55 -1.87 -1.60
CA PRO A 422 25.60 -3.29 -1.31
C PRO A 422 25.97 -4.07 -2.57
N MET A 423 26.85 -5.04 -2.43
CA MET A 423 27.33 -5.88 -3.53
C MET A 423 27.71 -7.27 -2.99
N GLY A 424 27.30 -8.32 -3.69
CA GLY A 424 27.53 -9.69 -3.24
C GLY A 424 27.40 -10.72 -4.35
N TRP A 425 27.15 -11.96 -3.92
CA TRP A 425 27.05 -13.13 -4.78
C TRP A 425 25.81 -13.96 -4.44
N TRP A 426 25.06 -14.37 -5.46
CA TRP A 426 24.06 -15.43 -5.35
C TRP A 426 24.78 -16.78 -5.32
N LEU A 427 24.74 -17.44 -4.18
CA LEU A 427 25.38 -18.73 -3.93
C LEU A 427 24.49 -19.91 -4.31
N ASP A 428 23.20 -19.67 -4.58
CA ASP A 428 22.29 -20.68 -5.11
C ASP A 428 22.61 -21.10 -6.57
N ASN A 429 23.29 -20.24 -7.31
CA ASN A 429 23.81 -20.52 -8.65
C ASN A 429 25.15 -21.25 -8.58
N ALA A 430 25.39 -22.15 -9.53
CA ALA A 430 26.65 -22.87 -9.68
C ALA A 430 27.12 -22.74 -11.14
N PRO A 431 28.14 -21.90 -11.44
CA PRO A 431 28.89 -21.06 -10.50
C PRO A 431 28.04 -19.90 -9.93
N PRO A 432 28.41 -19.36 -8.74
CA PRO A 432 27.79 -18.17 -8.17
C PRO A 432 27.82 -17.00 -9.14
N THR A 433 26.75 -16.20 -9.12
CA THR A 433 26.63 -15.01 -9.98
C THR A 433 26.65 -13.75 -9.14
N ARG A 434 27.19 -12.66 -9.69
CA ARG A 434 27.16 -11.35 -9.05
C ARG A 434 25.73 -10.91 -8.74
N ALA A 435 25.57 -10.23 -7.62
CA ALA A 435 24.30 -9.74 -7.10
C ALA A 435 24.49 -8.37 -6.47
N LEU A 436 23.44 -7.55 -6.48
CA LEU A 436 23.46 -6.31 -5.71
C LEU A 436 23.25 -6.57 -4.22
N ILE A 437 22.43 -7.55 -3.87
CA ILE A 437 22.28 -8.06 -2.51
C ILE A 437 22.28 -9.58 -2.70
N GLY A 438 23.43 -10.19 -2.46
CA GLY A 438 23.62 -11.62 -2.61
C GLY A 438 23.44 -12.38 -1.31
N ASP A 439 23.56 -13.69 -1.37
CA ASP A 439 23.61 -14.54 -0.17
C ASP A 439 24.83 -14.24 0.70
N LEU A 440 25.89 -13.68 0.10
CA LEU A 440 27.14 -13.26 0.76
C LEU A 440 27.71 -12.02 0.06
N GLY A 441 28.05 -10.97 0.80
CA GLY A 441 28.50 -9.70 0.24
C GLY A 441 29.03 -8.69 1.26
N LEU A 442 29.15 -7.44 0.81
CA LEU A 442 29.41 -6.25 1.63
C LEU A 442 28.23 -5.26 1.47
N GLU A 443 27.82 -4.59 2.54
CA GLU A 443 26.67 -3.65 2.53
C GLU A 443 27.07 -2.26 2.02
N CYS A 444 28.21 -1.73 2.48
CA CYS A 444 28.73 -0.43 2.09
C CYS A 444 30.23 -0.34 2.43
N ASP A 445 30.87 0.71 1.95
CA ASP A 445 32.24 1.09 2.36
C ASP A 445 32.31 1.69 3.78
N CYS A 446 31.15 1.88 4.42
CA CYS A 446 30.99 2.54 5.71
C CYS A 446 31.24 1.64 6.93
N HIS A 447 31.32 0.31 6.74
CA HIS A 447 31.63 -0.67 7.79
C HIS A 447 32.78 -1.60 7.36
N PRO A 448 34.05 -1.16 7.50
CA PRO A 448 35.22 -1.91 7.05
C PRO A 448 35.32 -3.29 7.72
N GLY A 449 35.44 -4.33 6.90
CA GLY A 449 35.59 -5.71 7.39
C GLY A 449 34.31 -6.35 7.92
N GLU A 450 33.15 -5.76 7.67
CA GLU A 450 31.86 -6.38 7.94
C GLU A 450 31.32 -7.07 6.69
N VAL A 451 31.09 -8.39 6.79
CA VAL A 451 30.48 -9.20 5.73
C VAL A 451 29.02 -9.42 6.05
N VAL A 452 28.16 -9.25 5.05
CA VAL A 452 26.72 -9.46 5.16
C VAL A 452 26.28 -10.72 4.42
N ALA A 453 25.25 -11.36 4.97
CA ALA A 453 24.64 -12.55 4.39
C ALA A 453 23.16 -12.63 4.75
N ASN A 454 22.40 -13.45 4.02
CA ASN A 454 20.99 -13.69 4.32
C ASN A 454 20.80 -14.28 5.74
N ALA A 455 21.69 -15.18 6.14
CA ALA A 455 21.90 -15.55 7.53
C ALA A 455 23.34 -16.05 7.73
N ILE A 456 24.02 -15.57 8.78
CA ILE A 456 25.43 -15.88 9.07
C ILE A 456 25.68 -16.16 10.55
N ALA A 457 26.62 -17.07 10.82
CA ALA A 457 27.14 -17.33 12.16
C ALA A 457 28.64 -17.60 12.08
N ALA A 458 29.40 -16.99 12.99
CA ALA A 458 30.83 -17.24 13.13
C ALA A 458 31.09 -18.71 13.49
N TRP A 459 32.19 -19.26 12.98
CA TRP A 459 32.65 -20.61 13.28
C TRP A 459 34.00 -20.56 13.99
N ASP A 460 34.02 -20.99 15.24
CA ASP A 460 35.21 -20.96 16.11
C ASP A 460 35.97 -22.30 16.15
N GLY A 461 35.53 -23.28 15.35
CA GLY A 461 36.17 -24.60 15.30
C GLY A 461 37.56 -24.55 14.63
N PRO A 462 38.48 -25.45 15.00
CA PRO A 462 39.86 -25.46 14.48
C PRO A 462 39.98 -25.92 13.02
N GLN A 463 38.91 -26.48 12.45
CA GLN A 463 38.86 -27.00 11.08
C GLN A 463 37.63 -26.44 10.35
N GLN A 464 37.65 -26.47 9.02
CA GLN A 464 36.52 -26.07 8.19
C GLN A 464 35.25 -26.86 8.57
N PRO A 465 34.09 -26.20 8.75
CA PRO A 465 32.86 -26.86 9.17
C PRO A 465 32.33 -27.78 8.07
N ARG A 466 31.80 -28.94 8.48
CA ARG A 466 31.05 -29.84 7.61
C ARG A 466 29.57 -29.44 7.55
N TYR A 467 28.85 -29.96 6.56
CA TYR A 467 27.42 -29.71 6.38
C TYR A 467 26.61 -29.90 7.68
N GLN A 468 26.81 -31.01 8.39
CA GLN A 468 26.08 -31.32 9.62
C GLN A 468 26.29 -30.25 10.71
N GLN A 469 27.50 -29.75 10.85
CA GLN A 469 27.85 -28.73 11.84
C GLN A 469 27.18 -27.38 11.51
N CYS A 470 27.22 -26.95 10.25
CA CYS A 470 26.47 -25.75 9.84
C CYS A 470 24.94 -25.94 9.93
N SER A 471 24.44 -27.17 9.76
CA SER A 471 23.02 -27.49 9.89
C SER A 471 22.54 -27.41 11.33
N GLU A 472 23.32 -27.89 12.29
CA GLU A 472 23.03 -27.79 13.73
C GLU A 472 23.04 -26.33 14.22
N MET A 473 23.88 -25.49 13.60
CA MET A 473 23.91 -24.05 13.86
C MET A 473 22.77 -23.25 13.20
N SER A 474 21.86 -23.89 12.46
CA SER A 474 20.78 -23.22 11.74
C SER A 474 19.84 -22.38 12.62
N GLY A 475 19.72 -22.71 13.91
CA GLY A 475 19.01 -21.92 14.92
C GLY A 475 19.75 -20.65 15.38
N GLN A 476 21.07 -20.58 15.16
CA GLN A 476 21.94 -19.44 15.50
C GLN A 476 22.24 -18.54 14.28
N LEU A 477 21.87 -18.99 13.07
CA LEU A 477 21.86 -18.20 11.83
C LEU A 477 20.73 -17.15 11.87
N ALA A 478 20.89 -16.15 12.75
CA ALA A 478 19.95 -15.05 12.96
C ALA A 478 20.57 -13.67 12.70
N ARG A 479 21.90 -13.60 12.50
CA ARG A 479 22.61 -12.36 12.20
C ARG A 479 22.64 -12.11 10.70
N ARG A 480 22.57 -10.83 10.32
CA ARG A 480 22.70 -10.36 8.93
C ARG A 480 24.10 -9.87 8.58
N ALA A 481 24.94 -9.65 9.59
CA ALA A 481 26.28 -9.11 9.44
C ALA A 481 27.24 -9.79 10.41
N LEU A 482 28.51 -9.90 10.01
CA LEU A 482 29.60 -10.42 10.81
C LEU A 482 30.87 -9.62 10.53
N THR A 483 31.46 -9.05 11.57
CA THR A 483 32.83 -8.51 11.49
C THR A 483 33.82 -9.65 11.36
N VAL A 484 34.67 -9.58 10.34
CA VAL A 484 35.64 -10.63 10.00
C VAL A 484 37.06 -10.09 9.91
N GLN A 485 38.01 -11.00 10.08
CA GLN A 485 39.43 -10.80 9.84
C GLN A 485 39.95 -11.91 8.94
N VAL A 486 41.18 -11.78 8.43
CA VAL A 486 41.82 -12.85 7.66
C VAL A 486 41.88 -14.13 8.51
N GLY A 487 41.42 -15.25 7.96
CA GLY A 487 41.28 -16.52 8.66
C GLY A 487 39.93 -16.75 9.35
N SER A 488 39.06 -15.74 9.46
CA SER A 488 37.69 -15.93 9.97
C SER A 488 36.93 -16.96 9.14
N MET A 489 36.22 -17.87 9.81
CA MET A 489 35.33 -18.85 9.21
C MET A 489 33.89 -18.58 9.65
N ALA A 490 32.92 -18.81 8.77
CA ALA A 490 31.52 -18.67 9.10
C ALA A 490 30.62 -19.60 8.29
N CYS A 491 29.58 -20.12 8.93
CA CYS A 491 28.48 -20.80 8.26
C CYS A 491 27.46 -19.76 7.76
N LEU A 492 26.84 -20.04 6.63
CA LEU A 492 25.80 -19.19 6.04
C LEU A 492 24.63 -20.01 5.50
N ARG A 493 23.46 -19.38 5.40
CA ARG A 493 22.28 -19.93 4.72
C ARG A 493 21.82 -18.99 3.61
N THR A 494 21.72 -19.53 2.40
CA THR A 494 21.26 -18.80 1.22
C THR A 494 19.76 -18.48 1.30
N GLN A 495 19.27 -17.62 0.41
CA GLN A 495 17.85 -17.29 0.31
C GLN A 495 17.01 -18.52 -0.01
N ASN A 496 17.49 -19.44 -0.85
CA ASN A 496 16.84 -20.71 -1.11
C ASN A 496 17.15 -21.78 -0.05
N GLY A 497 17.63 -21.40 1.13
CA GLY A 497 17.81 -22.31 2.26
C GLY A 497 18.92 -23.35 2.07
N ARG A 498 19.85 -23.15 1.13
CA ARG A 498 21.07 -23.97 1.04
C ARG A 498 22.03 -23.54 2.14
N LEU A 499 22.79 -24.50 2.65
CA LEU A 499 23.88 -24.22 3.58
C LEU A 499 25.18 -24.05 2.82
N GLY A 500 26.04 -23.20 3.37
CA GLY A 500 27.41 -23.05 2.94
C GLY A 500 28.29 -22.59 4.09
N TYR A 501 29.58 -22.48 3.82
CA TYR A 501 30.52 -21.79 4.68
C TYR A 501 31.52 -21.01 3.84
N PHE A 502 32.19 -20.05 4.46
CA PHE A 502 33.34 -19.38 3.85
C PHE A 502 34.50 -19.21 4.84
N THR A 503 35.68 -19.01 4.28
CA THR A 503 36.91 -18.60 4.98
C THR A 503 37.44 -17.32 4.34
N VAL A 504 37.75 -16.32 5.15
CA VAL A 504 38.36 -15.07 4.67
C VAL A 504 39.83 -15.29 4.33
N THR A 505 40.19 -15.11 3.07
CA THR A 505 41.55 -15.37 2.57
C THR A 505 42.40 -14.09 2.51
N SER A 506 41.80 -12.94 2.22
CA SER A 506 42.50 -11.65 2.24
C SER A 506 41.53 -10.46 2.32
N MET A 507 42.02 -9.32 2.81
CA MET A 507 41.27 -8.06 2.91
C MET A 507 42.13 -6.90 2.38
N PRO A 508 42.17 -6.68 1.06
CA PRO A 508 43.06 -5.71 0.42
C PRO A 508 42.78 -4.23 0.78
N GLY A 509 41.59 -3.94 1.29
CA GLY A 509 41.16 -2.59 1.67
C GLY A 509 39.80 -2.61 2.37
N PRO A 510 39.31 -1.45 2.85
CA PRO A 510 38.07 -1.36 3.63
C PRO A 510 36.83 -1.80 2.84
N SER A 511 36.89 -1.72 1.51
CA SER A 511 35.81 -2.03 0.58
C SER A 511 35.94 -3.38 -0.11
N GLN A 512 36.88 -4.24 0.30
CA GLN A 512 37.13 -5.52 -0.37
C GLN A 512 37.53 -6.63 0.60
N VAL A 513 36.83 -7.76 0.51
CA VAL A 513 37.09 -9.00 1.24
C VAL A 513 37.08 -10.16 0.25
N ASN A 514 38.17 -10.92 0.18
CA ASN A 514 38.22 -12.15 -0.61
C ASN A 514 37.97 -13.34 0.30
N VAL A 515 37.15 -14.28 -0.17
CA VAL A 515 36.77 -15.47 0.58
C VAL A 515 36.89 -16.72 -0.28
N GLU A 516 37.21 -17.85 0.33
CA GLU A 516 36.95 -19.17 -0.25
C GLU A 516 35.62 -19.67 0.32
N ALA A 517 34.69 -20.07 -0.54
CA ALA A 517 33.35 -20.48 -0.13
C ALA A 517 32.99 -21.86 -0.70
N THR A 518 32.25 -22.62 0.11
CA THR A 518 31.66 -23.91 -0.28
C THR A 518 30.16 -23.84 -0.06
N VAL A 519 29.39 -24.29 -1.04
CA VAL A 519 27.93 -24.38 -0.99
C VAL A 519 27.53 -25.83 -1.23
N TRP A 520 26.67 -26.36 -0.36
CA TRP A 520 26.17 -27.73 -0.49
C TRP A 520 24.83 -27.78 -1.22
N ASP A 521 24.48 -28.96 -1.73
CA ASP A 521 23.10 -29.21 -2.13
C ASP A 521 22.15 -29.19 -0.92
N ARG A 522 20.83 -29.10 -1.16
CA ARG A 522 19.87 -29.27 -0.06
C ARG A 522 19.98 -30.72 0.41
N GLY A 523 20.38 -30.91 1.67
CA GLY A 523 20.57 -32.22 2.30
C GLY A 523 19.29 -32.84 2.84
#